data_AF-A0A661PDR4-F1
#
_entry.id   AF-A0A661PDR4-F1
#
_cell.length_a   1.000
_cell.length_b   1.000
_cell.length_c   1.000
_cell.angle_alpha   90.00
_cell.angle_beta   90.00
_cell.angle_gamma   90.00
#
_symmetry.space_group_name_H-M   'P 1'
#
loop_
_entity.id
_entity.type
_entity.pdbx_description
1 polymer ?
#
loop_
_entity_poly.entity_id
_entity_poly.type
_entity_poly.pdbx_seq_one_letter_code
_entity_poly.pdbx_strand_id
1 'polypeptide(L)' 'MLIRVMYNDGSFDMVKPNTLDSLLNQQTITSFKRNSGWAVIGRDPIRSSSRANYSGVDRRLL' A
#
# COMPACT_ATOMS: atom_id res chain seq x y z
N MET A 1 -4.67 9.06 8.69
CA MET A 1 -3.50 9.85 8.22
C MET A 1 -3.59 10.04 6.71
N LEU A 2 -2.94 11.05 6.14
CA LEU A 2 -2.79 11.19 4.69
C LEU A 2 -1.54 10.44 4.21
N ILE A 3 -1.59 9.93 2.98
CA ILE A 3 -0.51 9.17 2.36
C ILE A 3 -0.03 9.96 1.14
N ARG A 4 1.29 10.17 1.04
CA ARG A 4 1.87 10.81 -0.14
C ARG A 4 1.95 9.82 -1.29
N VAL A 5 1.50 10.21 -2.47
CA VAL A 5 1.57 9.41 -3.70
C VAL A 5 2.35 10.14 -4.78
N MET A 6 2.87 9.39 -5.74
CA MET A 6 3.43 9.87 -7.00
C MET A 6 2.60 9.31 -8.14
N TYR A 7 2.07 10.17 -8.99
CA TYR A 7 1.31 9.79 -10.19
C TYR A 7 2.23 9.43 -11.36
N ASN A 8 1.63 8.90 -12.43
CA ASN A 8 2.35 8.52 -13.65
C ASN A 8 2.98 9.71 -14.39
N ASP A 9 2.47 10.92 -14.16
CA ASP A 9 3.02 12.18 -14.69
C ASP A 9 4.14 12.76 -13.81
N GLY A 10 4.52 12.07 -12.73
CA GLY A 10 5.54 12.52 -11.78
C GLY A 10 5.05 13.54 -10.76
N SER A 11 3.77 13.93 -10.81
CA SER A 11 3.17 14.81 -9.80
C SER A 11 2.99 14.09 -8.47
N PHE A 12 2.96 14.86 -7.38
CA PHE A 12 2.77 14.34 -6.03
C PHE A 12 1.52 14.91 -5.40
N ASP A 13 0.84 14.09 -4.61
CA ASP A 13 -0.35 14.50 -3.87
C ASP A 13 -0.48 13.74 -2.54
N MET A 14 -1.36 14.24 -1.67
CA MET A 14 -1.65 13.69 -0.35
C MET A 14 -3.09 13.16 -0.33
N VAL A 15 -3.24 11.85 -0.35
CA VAL A 15 -4.54 11.19 -0.46
C VAL A 15 -4.94 10.51 0.85
N LYS A 16 -6.25 10.30 1.04
CA LYS A 16 -6.76 9.47 2.13
C LYS A 16 -6.45 8.00 1.84
N PRO A 17 -6.31 7.14 2.87
CA PRO A 17 -6.05 5.71 2.68
C PRO A 17 -7.10 5.04 1.80
N ASN A 18 -8.38 5.37 1.98
CA ASN A 18 -9.46 4.82 1.17
C ASN A 18 -9.34 5.21 -0.32
N THR A 19 -8.76 6.37 -0.62
CA THR A 19 -8.51 6.83 -1.99
C THR A 19 -7.31 6.10 -2.59
N LEU A 20 -6.28 5.81 -1.78
CA LEU A 20 -5.10 5.06 -2.24
C LEU A 20 -5.49 3.71 -2.86
N ASP A 21 -6.40 2.96 -2.21
CA ASP A 21 -6.85 1.67 -2.74
C ASP A 21 -7.48 1.80 -4.14
N SER A 22 -8.30 2.84 -4.35
CA SER A 22 -8.88 3.14 -5.66
C SER A 22 -7.80 3.50 -6.68
N LEU A 23 -6.81 4.31 -6.31
CA LEU A 23 -5.70 4.70 -7.20
C LEU A 23 -4.80 3.50 -7.56
N LEU A 24 -4.58 2.60 -6.62
CA LEU A 24 -3.87 1.33 -6.85
C LEU A 24 -4.63 0.44 -7.84
N ASN A 25 -5.95 0.31 -7.67
CA ASN A 25 -6.80 -0.47 -8.58
C ASN A 25 -6.87 0.15 -9.98
N GLN A 26 -6.87 1.49 -10.08
CA GLN A 26 -6.89 2.23 -11.33
C GLN A 26 -5.51 2.36 -11.99
N GLN A 27 -4.42 1.94 -11.32
CA GLN A 27 -3.05 2.04 -11.81
C GLN A 27 -2.64 3.48 -12.20
N THR A 28 -3.19 4.48 -11.51
CA THR A 28 -2.95 5.90 -11.79
C THR A 28 -1.72 6.45 -11.08
N ILE A 29 -1.21 5.71 -10.09
CA ILE A 29 -0.01 6.05 -9.32
C ILE A 29 1.13 5.06 -9.60
N THR A 30 2.36 5.53 -9.49
CA THR A 30 3.59 4.73 -9.64
C THR A 30 4.17 4.34 -8.29
N SER A 31 4.01 5.17 -7.27
CA SER A 31 4.53 4.90 -5.92
C SER A 31 3.79 5.65 -4.82
N PHE A 32 3.90 5.17 -3.59
CA PHE A 32 3.34 5.83 -2.41
C PHE A 32 4.25 5.74 -1.19
N LYS A 33 4.16 6.69 -0.27
CA LYS A 33 5.00 6.78 0.92
C LYS A 33 4.37 6.04 2.10
N ARG A 34 5.04 4.99 2.56
CA ARG A 34 4.76 4.28 3.82
C ARG A 34 5.79 4.65 4.88
N ASN A 35 5.61 4.14 6.11
CA ASN A 35 6.52 4.44 7.22
C ASN A 35 7.99 4.05 6.92
N SER A 36 8.20 2.96 6.17
CA SER A 36 9.55 2.50 5.78
C SER A 36 10.13 3.18 4.54
N GLY A 37 9.41 4.12 3.90
CA GLY A 37 9.86 4.81 2.69
C GLY A 37 8.87 4.74 1.53
N TRP A 38 9.36 4.93 0.30
CA TRP A 38 8.56 4.80 -0.91
C TRP A 38 8.34 3.33 -1.27
N ALA A 39 7.12 2.98 -1.64
CA ALA A 39 6.75 1.69 -2.23
C ALA A 39 6.41 1.91 -3.70
N VAL A 40 7.18 1.29 -4.59
CA VAL A 40 7.02 1.36 -6.05
C VAL A 40 6.11 0.23 -6.53
N ILE A 41 5.06 0.58 -7.24
CA ILE A 41 4.07 -0.37 -7.73
C ILE A 41 4.67 -1.23 -8.83
N GLY A 42 4.46 -2.55 -8.77
CA GLY A 42 5.02 -3.52 -9.71
C GLY A 42 6.48 -3.92 -9.45
N ARG A 43 7.21 -3.21 -8.57
CA ARG A 43 8.55 -3.57 -8.12
C ARG A 43 8.57 -4.04 -6.67
N ASP A 44 7.98 -3.25 -5.78
CA ASP A 44 7.92 -3.55 -4.36
C ASP A 44 6.68 -4.39 -4.04
N PRO A 45 6.80 -5.38 -3.13
CA PRO A 45 5.65 -6.11 -2.64
C PRO A 45 4.72 -5.15 -1.88
N ILE A 46 3.60 -4.80 -2.51
CA ILE A 46 2.54 -3.94 -1.94
C ILE A 46 1.72 -4.71 -0.91
N ARG A 47 1.53 -6.01 -1.16
CA ARG A 47 0.98 -6.97 -0.20
C ARG A 47 2.03 -8.04 -0.05
N SER A 48 2.67 -8.10 1.11
CA SER A 48 3.43 -9.28 1.45
C SER A 48 2.43 -10.44 1.52
N SER A 49 2.42 -11.29 0.50
CA SER A 49 2.04 -12.69 0.61
C SER A 49 3.05 -13.48 1.45
N SER A 50 3.77 -12.81 2.37
CA SER A 50 4.22 -13.47 3.59
C SER A 50 2.96 -13.88 4.34
N ARG A 51 2.44 -15.04 3.94
CA ARG A 51 2.15 -16.12 4.87
C ARG A 51 3.41 -16.33 5.71
N ALA A 52 3.73 -15.39 6.61
CA ALA A 52 4.38 -15.79 7.83
C ALA A 52 3.39 -16.80 8.40
N ASN A 53 3.78 -18.08 8.46
CA ASN A 53 2.97 -19.11 9.07
C ASN A 53 2.50 -18.56 10.42
N TYR A 54 1.23 -18.17 10.50
CA TYR A 54 0.66 -17.63 11.72
C TYR A 54 0.55 -18.82 12.66
N SER A 55 1.57 -19.02 13.50
CA SER A 55 1.59 -20.06 14.54
C SER A 55 0.83 -19.65 15.80
N GLY A 56 0.06 -18.56 15.76
CA GLY A 56 -0.77 -18.11 16.87
C GLY A 56 -2.11 -18.87 16.91
N VAL A 57 -2.67 -19.05 18.09
CA VAL A 57 -4.06 -19.47 18.25
C VAL A 57 -4.98 -18.47 17.54
N ASP A 58 -5.96 -18.99 16.80
CA ASP A 58 -7.02 -18.19 16.20
C ASP A 58 -7.83 -17.52 17.32
N ARG A 59 -7.83 -16.19 17.36
CA ARG A 59 -8.50 -15.40 18.41
C ARG A 59 -10.03 -15.34 18.26
N ARG A 60 -10.60 -15.92 17.20
CA ARG A 60 -12.06 -16.07 16.99
C ARG A 60 -12.59 -17.37 17.58
N LEU A 61 -11.71 -18.26 18.05
CA LEU A 61 -12.05 -19.46 18.80
C LEU A 61 -11.99 -19.23 20.33
N LEU A 62 -11.90 -17.97 20.77
CA LEU A 62 -12.00 -17.57 22.17
C LEU A 62 -13.37 -16.96 22.47
#